data_AF-A0A177C108-F1
#
_entry.id   AF-A0A177C108-F1
#
_cell.length_a   1.000
_cell.length_b   1.000
_cell.length_c   1.000
_cell.angle_alpha   90.00
_cell.angle_beta   90.00
_cell.angle_gamma   90.00
#
_symmetry.space_group_name_H-M   'P 1'
#
loop_
_entity.id
_entity.type
_entity.pdbx_description
1 polymer ?
#
loop_
_entity_poly.entity_id
_entity_poly.type
_entity_poly.pdbx_seq_one_letter_code
_entity_poly.pdbx_strand_id
1 'polypeptide(L)'
;MTSSQSPPPGAADRPRLTEAQKKENHIRSEQKRREAIRDGFDRLASIVPGMEGQGRSEAVVLEATLQHMREKISERQKLIEAGKTKGMDTAGWELSRETVTACESQQKRNESEQ
;
A
#
# COMPACT_ATOMS: atom_id res chain seq x y z
N MET A 1 15.11 23.23 -39.76
CA MET A 1 14.41 22.20 -40.54
C MET A 1 14.38 20.94 -39.68
N THR A 2 13.24 20.59 -39.09
CA THR A 2 13.12 19.40 -38.23
C THR A 2 12.34 18.33 -39.01
N SER A 3 12.99 17.21 -39.30
CA SER A 3 12.39 16.13 -40.08
C SER A 3 11.35 15.40 -39.24
N SER A 4 10.10 15.46 -39.71
CA SER A 4 8.97 14.68 -39.19
C SER A 4 9.19 13.20 -39.53
N GLN A 5 9.42 12.35 -38.54
CA GLN A 5 9.41 10.89 -38.73
C GLN A 5 7.97 10.42 -38.93
N SER A 6 7.71 9.79 -40.08
CA SER A 6 6.43 9.15 -40.41
C SER A 6 6.20 7.91 -39.55
N PRO A 7 4.95 7.61 -39.15
CA PRO A 7 4.62 6.41 -38.39
C PRO A 7 4.75 5.13 -39.26
N PRO A 8 5.03 3.96 -38.65
CA PRO A 8 5.24 2.71 -39.38
C PRO A 8 3.97 2.25 -40.14
N PRO A 9 4.11 1.63 -41.33
CA PRO A 9 3.00 1.15 -42.13
C PRO A 9 2.41 -0.09 -41.45
N GLY A 10 1.20 0.03 -40.91
CA GLY A 10 0.49 -1.03 -40.18
C GLY A 10 -0.21 -0.58 -38.90
N ALA A 11 0.02 0.66 -38.45
CA ALA A 11 -0.72 1.25 -37.33
C ALA A 11 -2.09 1.86 -37.72
N ALA A 12 -2.39 1.93 -39.03
CA ALA A 12 -3.58 2.59 -39.57
C ALA A 12 -4.86 1.72 -39.58
N ASP A 13 -4.74 0.41 -39.36
CA ASP A 13 -5.87 -0.55 -39.49
C ASP A 13 -6.52 -0.94 -38.16
N ARG A 14 -6.20 -0.26 -37.04
CA ARG A 14 -7.05 -0.38 -35.84
C ARG A 14 -8.21 0.60 -35.97
N PRO A 15 -9.45 0.14 -36.22
CA PRO A 15 -10.59 1.03 -36.29
C PRO A 15 -10.68 1.84 -34.99
N ARG A 16 -10.86 3.16 -35.11
CA ARG A 16 -11.10 4.03 -33.96
C ARG A 16 -12.35 3.51 -33.24
N LEU A 17 -12.23 3.24 -31.95
CA LEU A 17 -13.34 2.75 -31.13
C LEU A 17 -14.55 3.68 -31.29
N THR A 18 -15.72 3.09 -31.50
CA THR A 18 -16.98 3.86 -31.49
C THR A 18 -17.22 4.45 -30.09
N GLU A 19 -18.03 5.51 -29.99
CA GLU A 19 -18.39 6.09 -28.69
C GLU A 19 -19.01 5.05 -27.74
N ALA A 20 -19.83 4.14 -28.29
CA ALA A 20 -20.39 3.01 -27.54
C ALA A 20 -19.30 2.05 -27.01
N GLN A 21 -18.33 1.68 -27.86
CA GLN A 21 -17.21 0.81 -27.47
C GLN A 21 -16.29 1.47 -26.44
N LYS A 22 -16.03 2.79 -26.56
CA LYS A 22 -15.25 3.52 -25.56
C LYS A 22 -15.95 3.51 -24.20
N LYS A 23 -17.27 3.76 -24.17
CA LYS A 23 -18.06 3.73 -22.95
C LYS A 23 -18.04 2.35 -22.29
N GLU A 24 -18.20 1.28 -23.06
CA GLU A 24 -18.12 -0.09 -22.56
C GLU A 24 -16.73 -0.42 -22.00
N ASN A 25 -15.67 -0.09 -22.75
CA ASN A 25 -14.29 -0.32 -22.31
C ASN A 25 -13.96 0.46 -21.04
N HIS A 26 -14.46 1.69 -20.90
CA HIS A 26 -14.29 2.49 -19.70
C HIS A 26 -14.95 1.81 -18.48
N ILE A 27 -16.22 1.37 -18.61
CA ILE A 27 -16.94 0.67 -17.54
C ILE A 27 -16.19 -0.60 -17.13
N ARG A 28 -15.76 -1.41 -18.11
CA ARG A 28 -15.03 -2.67 -17.86
C ARG A 28 -13.69 -2.41 -17.17
N SER A 29 -12.95 -1.40 -17.61
CA SER A 29 -11.65 -1.04 -17.03
C SER A 29 -11.81 -0.57 -15.58
N GLU A 30 -12.83 0.24 -15.30
CA GLU A 30 -13.12 0.70 -13.94
C GLU A 30 -13.62 -0.43 -13.03
N GLN A 31 -14.45 -1.35 -13.54
CA GLN A 31 -14.85 -2.53 -12.78
C GLN A 31 -13.63 -3.37 -12.37
N LYS A 32 -12.75 -3.68 -13.33
CA LYS A 32 -11.50 -4.41 -13.07
C LYS A 32 -10.61 -3.68 -12.06
N ARG A 33 -10.50 -2.35 -12.17
CA ARG A 33 -9.75 -1.53 -11.21
C ARG A 33 -10.34 -1.65 -9.80
N ARG A 34 -11.67 -1.59 -9.66
CA ARG A 34 -12.35 -1.72 -8.37
C ARG A 34 -12.23 -3.12 -7.77
N GLU A 35 -12.31 -4.16 -8.59
CA GLU A 35 -12.06 -5.55 -8.16
C GLU A 35 -10.64 -5.70 -7.60
N ALA A 36 -9.63 -5.19 -8.32
CA ALA A 36 -8.25 -5.23 -7.83
C ALA A 36 -8.03 -4.47 -6.50
N ILE A 37 -8.72 -3.34 -6.31
CA ILE A 37 -8.68 -2.60 -5.03
C ILE A 37 -9.28 -3.44 -3.90
N ARG A 38 -10.45 -4.07 -4.14
CA ARG A 38 -11.12 -4.93 -3.14
C ARG A 38 -10.26 -6.12 -2.77
N ASP A 39 -9.66 -6.79 -3.75
CA ASP A 39 -8.74 -7.90 -3.50
C ASP A 39 -7.55 -7.46 -2.65
N GLY A 40 -7.08 -6.22 -2.83
CA GLY A 40 -6.05 -5.60 -1.98
C GLY A 40 -6.50 -5.43 -0.53
N PHE A 41 -7.73 -4.97 -0.31
CA PHE A 41 -8.32 -4.84 1.02
C PHE A 41 -8.56 -6.20 1.69
N ASP A 42 -9.05 -7.20 0.95
CA ASP A 42 -9.25 -8.55 1.46
C ASP A 42 -7.89 -9.17 1.89
N ARG A 43 -6.81 -8.91 1.14
CA ARG A 43 -5.44 -9.30 1.54
C ARG A 43 -4.98 -8.58 2.80
N LEU A 44 -5.16 -7.26 2.89
CA LEU A 44 -4.81 -6.50 4.10
C LEU A 44 -5.54 -7.05 5.33
N ALA A 45 -6.85 -7.27 5.20
CA ALA A 45 -7.71 -7.84 6.23
C ALA A 45 -7.22 -9.22 6.72
N SER A 46 -6.63 -10.04 5.83
CA SER A 46 -6.06 -11.35 6.20
C SER A 46 -4.72 -11.27 6.95
N ILE A 47 -3.98 -10.17 6.81
CA ILE A 47 -2.66 -9.98 7.44
C ILE A 47 -2.83 -9.31 8.82
N VAL A 48 -3.76 -8.36 8.93
CA VAL A 48 -3.95 -7.57 10.14
C VAL A 48 -4.77 -8.35 11.17
N PRO A 49 -4.23 -8.58 12.38
CA PRO A 49 -4.93 -9.32 13.42
C PRO A 49 -6.32 -8.74 13.72
N GLY A 50 -7.34 -9.60 13.78
CA GLY A 50 -8.71 -9.22 14.09
C GLY A 50 -9.52 -8.62 12.93
N MET A 51 -8.93 -8.45 11.73
CA MET A 51 -9.61 -7.87 10.56
C MET A 51 -10.07 -8.91 9.53
N GLU A 52 -9.91 -10.20 9.79
CA GLU A 52 -10.28 -11.25 8.83
C GLU A 52 -11.76 -11.15 8.44
N GLY A 53 -12.04 -11.18 7.12
CA GLY A 53 -13.39 -11.00 6.58
C GLY A 53 -13.92 -9.56 6.61
N GLN A 54 -13.18 -8.57 7.12
CA GLN A 54 -13.57 -7.16 7.18
C GLN A 54 -13.11 -6.33 5.97
N GLY A 55 -12.68 -6.94 4.87
CA GLY A 55 -12.15 -6.24 3.69
C GLY A 55 -13.13 -5.24 3.03
N ARG A 56 -14.41 -5.25 3.40
CA ARG A 56 -15.41 -4.27 2.95
C ARG A 56 -15.51 -3.03 3.83
N SER A 57 -14.92 -3.05 5.02
CA SER A 57 -14.84 -1.93 5.96
C SER A 57 -13.54 -1.15 5.72
N GLU A 58 -13.39 -0.54 4.53
CA GLU A 58 -12.12 0.03 4.05
C GLU A 58 -11.41 0.94 5.06
N ALA A 59 -12.13 1.91 5.65
CA ALA A 59 -11.58 2.84 6.63
C ALA A 59 -11.05 2.13 7.88
N VAL A 60 -11.81 1.17 8.41
CA VAL A 60 -11.46 0.38 9.60
C VAL A 60 -10.23 -0.47 9.33
N VAL A 61 -10.18 -1.12 8.16
CA VAL A 61 -9.01 -1.93 7.76
C VAL A 61 -7.76 -1.06 7.65
N LEU A 62 -7.84 0.13 7.04
CA LEU A 62 -6.68 1.03 6.94
C LEU A 62 -6.20 1.50 8.31
N GLU A 63 -7.13 1.91 9.18
CA GLU A 63 -6.80 2.37 10.52
C GLU A 63 -6.11 1.25 11.34
N ALA A 64 -6.71 0.06 11.36
CA ALA A 64 -6.13 -1.11 12.01
C ALA A 64 -4.77 -1.50 11.41
N THR A 65 -4.60 -1.39 10.08
CA THR A 65 -3.33 -1.64 9.40
C THR A 65 -2.25 -0.66 9.88
N LEU A 66 -2.57 0.64 9.94
CA LEU A 66 -1.63 1.66 10.42
C LEU A 66 -1.23 1.42 11.87
N GLN A 67 -2.18 1.07 12.73
CA GLN A 67 -1.92 0.72 14.12
C GLN A 67 -0.99 -0.50 14.20
N HIS A 68 -1.30 -1.57 13.48
CA HIS A 68 -0.49 -2.80 13.47
C HIS A 68 0.94 -2.56 12.97
N MET A 69 1.12 -1.76 11.91
CA MET A 69 2.45 -1.41 11.40
C MET A 69 3.29 -0.67 12.45
N ARG A 70 2.70 0.28 13.19
CA ARG A 70 3.39 1.03 14.25
C ARG A 70 3.81 0.11 15.40
N GLU A 71 2.92 -0.79 15.81
CA GLU A 71 3.23 -1.81 16.82
C GLU A 71 4.40 -2.69 16.38
N LYS A 72 4.42 -3.15 15.13
CA LYS A 72 5.51 -3.96 14.58
C LYS A 72 6.83 -3.20 14.51
N ILE A 73 6.82 -1.90 14.24
CA ILE A 73 8.02 -1.05 14.29
C ILE A 73 8.55 -0.94 15.72
N SER A 74 7.67 -0.71 16.71
CA SER A 74 8.05 -0.66 18.12
C SER A 74 8.58 -2.00 18.63
N GLU A 75 7.94 -3.11 18.27
CA GLU A 75 8.38 -4.47 18.61
C GLU A 75 9.77 -4.75 18.01
N ARG A 76 9.97 -4.39 16.73
CA ARG A 76 11.27 -4.50 16.07
C ARG A 76 12.34 -3.72 16.81
N GLN A 77 12.09 -2.47 17.19
CA GLN A 77 13.03 -1.62 17.93
C GLN A 77 13.50 -2.32 19.23
N LYS A 78 12.56 -2.87 20.01
CA LYS A 78 12.86 -3.61 21.24
C LYS A 78 13.71 -4.85 20.99
N LEU A 79 13.42 -5.60 19.92
CA LEU A 79 14.20 -6.77 19.54
C LEU A 79 15.63 -6.41 19.11
N ILE A 80 15.81 -5.30 18.40
CA ILE A 80 17.12 -4.78 18.01
C ILE A 80 17.95 -4.41 19.24
N GLU A 81 17.35 -3.68 20.18
CA GLU A 81 18.01 -3.33 21.45
C GLU A 81 18.39 -4.57 22.27
N ALA A 82 17.48 -5.55 22.35
CA ALA A 82 17.77 -6.84 23.00
C ALA A 82 18.88 -7.63 22.28
N GLY A 83 19.00 -7.49 20.96
CA GLY A 83 20.10 -8.10 20.20
C GLY A 83 21.44 -7.42 20.48
N LYS A 84 21.46 -6.08 20.50
CA LYS A 84 22.65 -5.28 20.83
C LYS A 84 23.19 -5.61 22.23
N THR A 85 22.31 -5.73 23.23
CA THR A 85 22.74 -6.10 24.59
C THR A 85 23.35 -7.49 24.68
N LYS A 86 23.00 -8.39 23.76
CA LYS A 86 23.58 -9.73 23.61
C LYS A 86 24.83 -9.74 22.72
N GLY A 87 25.29 -8.59 22.24
CA GLY A 87 26.47 -8.46 21.37
C GLY A 87 26.24 -8.88 19.91
N MET A 88 24.99 -8.97 19.45
CA MET A 88 24.68 -9.22 18.04
C MET A 88 24.82 -7.95 17.21
N ASP A 89 25.41 -8.07 16.02
CA ASP A 89 25.34 -7.02 15.01
C ASP A 89 23.92 -6.92 14.46
N THR A 90 23.35 -5.72 14.52
CA THR A 90 21.97 -5.44 14.13
C THR A 90 21.84 -4.36 13.07
N ALA A 91 22.97 -3.82 12.56
CA ALA A 91 22.98 -2.66 11.67
C ALA A 91 22.10 -2.84 10.42
N GLY A 92 22.04 -4.05 9.87
CA GLY A 92 21.21 -4.38 8.69
C GLY A 92 19.70 -4.37 8.93
N TRP A 93 19.25 -4.29 10.18
CA TRP A 93 17.84 -4.34 10.56
C TRP A 93 17.35 -3.06 11.24
N GLU A 94 18.20 -2.04 11.41
CA GLU A 94 17.79 -0.78 12.00
C GLU A 94 16.93 0.03 11.01
N LEU A 95 15.89 0.69 11.53
CA LEU A 95 15.11 1.66 10.78
C LEU A 95 15.69 3.06 10.97
N SER A 96 15.35 3.99 10.08
CA SER A 96 15.78 5.37 10.23
C SER A 96 15.22 5.97 11.53
N ARG A 97 16.00 6.86 12.15
CA ARG A 97 15.59 7.56 13.38
C ARG A 97 14.26 8.30 13.19
N GLU A 98 14.04 8.88 12.01
CA GLU A 98 12.79 9.57 11.67
C GLU A 98 11.58 8.64 11.77
N THR A 99 11.66 7.42 11.20
CA THR A 99 10.56 6.44 11.26
C THR A 99 10.25 6.02 12.69
N VAL A 100 11.29 5.79 13.51
CA VAL A 100 11.13 5.39 14.91
C VAL A 100 10.47 6.52 15.71
N THR A 101 11.01 7.74 15.61
CA THR A 101 10.45 8.92 16.32
C THR A 101 9.02 9.24 15.89
N ALA A 102 8.68 9.08 14.61
CA ALA A 102 7.31 9.29 14.12
C ALA A 102 6.33 8.27 14.73
N CYS A 103 6.72 6.99 14.84
CA CYS A 103 5.90 5.95 15.47
C CYS A 103 5.70 6.24 16.96
N GLU A 104 6.77 6.55 17.69
CA GLU A 104 6.72 6.88 19.12
C GLU A 104 5.84 8.11 19.40
N SER A 105 5.95 9.15 18.57
CA SER A 105 5.17 10.39 18.72
C SER A 105 3.69 10.14 18.51
N GLN A 106 3.32 9.30 17.54
CA GLN A 106 1.93 8.92 17.33
C GLN A 106 1.38 8.07 18.47
N GLN A 107 2.16 7.09 18.97
CA GLN A 107 1.73 6.25 20.10
C GLN A 107 1.42 7.11 21.33
N LYS A 108 2.29 8.07 21.65
CA LYS A 108 2.05 9.04 22.73
C LYS A 108 0.76 9.84 22.55
N ARG A 109 0.44 10.27 21.32
CA ARG A 109 -0.83 10.96 21.02
C ARG A 109 -2.02 10.04 21.31
N ASN A 110 -1.98 8.82 20.79
CA ASN A 110 -3.06 7.85 20.98
C ASN A 110 -3.26 7.47 22.47
N GLU A 111 -2.19 7.45 23.27
CA GLU A 111 -2.24 7.22 24.72
C GLU A 111 -2.84 8.42 25.47
N SER A 112 -2.58 9.66 25.01
CA SER A 112 -3.12 10.87 25.64
C SER A 112 -4.60 11.14 25.33
N GLU A 113 -5.13 10.52 24.28
CA GLU A 113 -6.52 10.65 23.83
C GLU A 113 -7.46 9.60 24.45
N GLN A 114 -6.92 8.61 25.19
CA GLN A 114 -7.67 7.57 25.92
C GLN A 114 -7.86 7.95 27.39
#